data_AF-A0A3N5HUP8-F1
#
_entry.id   AF-A0A3N5HUP8-F1
#
_cell.length_a   1.000
_cell.length_b   1.000
_cell.length_c   1.000
_cell.angle_alpha   90.00
_cell.angle_beta   90.00
_cell.angle_gamma   90.00
#
_symmetry.space_group_name_H-M   'P 1'
#
loop_
_entity.id
_entity.type
_entity.pdbx_description
1 polymer ?
#
loop_
_entity_poly.entity_id
_entity_poly.type
_entity_poly.pdbx_seq_one_letter_code
_entity_poly.pdbx_strand_id
1 'polypeptide(L)'
;MARRLVITVCVREPGRVVLPIRRGERARRLDARAILAALQSLVARQGLGDRVQVREACAGGCHGAGPNVSVARYSMGAPGERVDHVAVDWRTYVGSLPTLACLAQVIEENLDEPRRARPTRG
;
A
#
# COMPACT_ATOMS: atom_id res chain seq x y z
N MET A 1 -3.86 -5.29 -17.56
CA MET A 1 -4.90 -4.28 -17.31
C MET A 1 -4.36 -3.27 -16.32
N ALA A 2 -4.65 -1.98 -16.52
CA ALA A 2 -4.23 -0.96 -15.57
C ALA A 2 -5.03 -1.13 -14.27
N ARG A 3 -4.36 -1.07 -13.13
CA ARG A 3 -4.98 -1.23 -11.80
C ARG A 3 -4.86 0.08 -11.03
N ARG A 4 -5.92 0.45 -10.33
CA ARG A 4 -5.92 1.53 -9.34
C ARG A 4 -5.76 0.93 -7.95
N LEU A 5 -4.86 1.50 -7.17
CA LEU A 5 -4.66 1.16 -5.77
C LEU A 5 -5.32 2.21 -4.88
N VAL A 6 -5.96 1.73 -3.82
CA VAL A 6 -6.34 2.58 -2.68
C VAL A 6 -5.59 2.07 -1.46
N ILE A 7 -4.63 2.85 -1.00
CA ILE A 7 -3.84 2.59 0.20
C ILE A 7 -4.51 3.33 1.36
N THR A 8 -4.91 2.60 2.38
CA THR A 8 -5.59 3.11 3.57
C THR A 8 -4.69 2.97 4.79
N VAL A 9 -4.53 4.06 5.53
CA VAL A 9 -3.75 4.10 6.78
C VAL A 9 -4.64 4.62 7.90
N CYS A 10 -4.63 3.94 9.06
CA CYS A 10 -5.36 4.40 10.24
C CYS A 10 -4.43 5.24 11.13
N VAL A 11 -4.53 6.58 11.05
CA VAL A 11 -3.66 7.47 11.85
C VAL A 11 -3.89 7.41 13.36
N ARG A 12 -5.00 6.77 13.78
CA ARG A 12 -5.35 6.56 15.19
C ARG A 12 -4.74 5.31 15.78
N GLU A 13 -4.15 4.43 14.96
CA GLU A 13 -3.50 3.23 15.47
C GLU A 13 -2.22 3.58 16.24
N PRO A 14 -2.04 3.03 17.45
CA PRO A 14 -0.81 3.20 18.21
C PRO A 14 0.33 2.37 17.60
N GLY A 15 1.55 2.66 18.03
CA GLY A 15 2.74 1.92 17.66
C GLY A 15 3.64 2.65 16.65
N ARG A 16 4.80 2.06 16.40
CA ARG A 16 5.81 2.59 15.48
C ARG A 16 6.54 1.42 14.83
N VAL A 17 6.91 1.61 13.57
CA VAL A 17 7.76 0.69 12.82
C VAL A 17 9.08 1.36 12.48
N VAL A 18 10.15 0.57 12.34
CA VAL A 18 11.46 1.06 11.92
C VAL A 18 11.75 0.49 10.54
N LEU A 19 11.64 1.33 9.51
CA LEU A 19 12.02 0.95 8.15
C LEU A 19 12.42 2.18 7.33
N PRO A 20 13.19 2.00 6.25
CA PRO A 20 13.44 3.05 5.26
C PRO A 20 12.17 3.45 4.51
N ILE A 21 12.08 4.71 4.06
CA ILE A 21 10.97 5.11 3.16
C ILE A 21 11.22 4.55 1.77
N ARG A 22 12.46 4.67 1.26
CA ARG A 22 12.90 4.09 -0.02
C ARG A 22 14.06 3.13 0.16
N ARG A 23 14.24 2.23 -0.81
CA ARG A 23 15.37 1.30 -0.84
C ARG A 23 16.70 2.06 -0.80
N GLY A 24 17.61 1.62 0.06
CA GLY A 24 18.92 2.25 0.25
C GLY A 24 18.93 3.48 1.17
N GLU A 25 17.78 3.96 1.64
CA GLU A 25 17.73 5.02 2.64
C GLU A 25 17.99 4.49 4.06
N ARG A 26 18.38 5.39 4.97
CA ARG A 26 18.47 5.08 6.40
C ARG A 26 17.08 4.80 6.97
N ALA A 27 16.96 3.69 7.70
CA ALA A 27 15.75 3.36 8.43
C ALA A 27 15.42 4.41 9.49
N ARG A 28 14.13 4.69 9.67
CA ARG A 28 13.63 5.66 10.65
C ARG A 28 12.37 5.13 11.34
N ARG A 29 12.11 5.63 12.54
CA ARG A 29 10.86 5.34 13.27
C ARG A 29 9.71 6.08 12.59
N LEU A 30 8.69 5.34 12.19
CA LEU A 30 7.49 5.87 11.56
C LEU A 30 6.27 5.45 12.39
N ASP A 31 5.46 6.42 12.81
CA ASP A 31 4.10 6.18 13.28
C ASP A 31 3.11 6.22 12.10
N ALA A 32 1.83 5.99 12.37
CA ALA A 32 0.80 5.96 11.35
C ALA A 32 0.71 7.26 10.53
N ARG A 33 0.91 8.43 11.15
CA ARG A 33 0.88 9.73 10.45
C ARG A 33 2.10 9.90 9.54
N ALA A 34 3.28 9.53 10.03
CA ALA A 34 4.50 9.55 9.25
C ALA A 34 4.43 8.59 8.05
N ILE A 35 3.81 7.43 8.21
CA ILE A 35 3.55 6.48 7.11
C ILE A 35 2.61 7.10 6.07
N LEU A 36 1.48 7.67 6.50
CA LEU A 36 0.51 8.31 5.60
C LEU A 36 1.19 9.39 4.75
N ALA A 37 1.92 10.31 5.40
CA ALA A 37 2.63 11.39 4.72
C ALA A 37 3.72 10.87 3.77
N ALA A 38 4.48 9.86 4.19
CA ALA A 38 5.52 9.26 3.35
C ALA A 38 4.94 8.58 2.11
N LEU A 39 3.82 7.86 2.23
CA LEU A 39 3.13 7.24 1.10
C LEU A 39 2.58 8.30 0.13
N GLN A 40 1.94 9.37 0.63
CA GLN A 40 1.48 10.48 -0.20
C GLN A 40 2.64 11.14 -0.95
N SER A 41 3.77 11.38 -0.28
CA SER A 41 4.97 11.93 -0.90
C SER A 41 5.54 10.99 -1.97
N LEU A 42 5.57 9.69 -1.72
CA LEU A 42 6.03 8.69 -2.69
C LEU A 42 5.17 8.66 -3.95
N VAL A 43 3.84 8.74 -3.80
CA VAL A 43 2.89 8.78 -4.93
C VAL A 43 3.10 10.05 -5.75
N ALA A 44 3.17 11.22 -5.09
CA ALA A 44 3.37 12.50 -5.77
C ALA A 44 4.71 12.55 -6.51
N ARG A 45 5.81 12.14 -5.86
CA ARG A 45 7.17 12.16 -6.44
C ARG A 45 7.32 11.22 -7.64
N GLN A 46 6.52 10.17 -7.72
CA GLN A 46 6.57 9.18 -8.81
C GLN A 46 5.49 9.43 -9.88
N GLY A 47 4.67 10.49 -9.75
CA GLY A 47 3.60 10.77 -10.70
C GLY A 47 2.50 9.70 -10.72
N LEU A 48 2.28 9.00 -9.61
CA LEU A 48 1.37 7.86 -9.53
C LEU A 48 -0.07 8.22 -9.17
N GLY A 49 -0.42 9.51 -9.10
CA GLY A 49 -1.71 9.99 -8.59
C GLY A 49 -2.95 9.41 -9.29
N ASP A 50 -2.84 9.12 -10.59
CA ASP A 50 -3.93 8.52 -11.37
C ASP A 50 -4.15 7.03 -11.07
N ARG A 51 -3.11 6.36 -10.56
CA ARG A 51 -3.08 4.92 -10.29
C ARG A 51 -3.08 4.57 -8.81
N VAL A 52 -2.72 5.49 -7.93
CA VAL A 52 -2.58 5.25 -6.50
C VAL A 52 -3.20 6.40 -5.72
N GLN A 53 -4.21 6.08 -4.94
CA GLN A 53 -4.78 6.98 -3.95
C GLN A 53 -4.35 6.54 -2.56
N VAL A 54 -3.90 7.49 -1.73
CA VAL A 54 -3.62 7.25 -0.32
C VAL A 54 -4.65 8.01 0.52
N ARG A 55 -5.30 7.33 1.46
CA ARG A 55 -6.34 7.93 2.32
C ARG A 55 -6.17 7.56 3.78
N GLU A 56 -6.69 8.43 4.63
CA GLU A 56 -6.91 8.16 6.04
C GLU A 56 -8.28 7.51 6.24
N ALA A 57 -8.30 6.29 6.79
CA ALA A 57 -9.50 5.62 7.30
C ALA A 57 -9.09 4.41 8.16
N CYS A 58 -10.07 3.68 8.70
CA CYS A 58 -9.79 2.39 9.34
C CYS A 58 -9.20 1.43 8.30
N ALA A 59 -7.96 0.97 8.52
CA ALA A 59 -7.28 0.01 7.65
C ALA A 59 -7.66 -1.45 7.97
N GLY A 60 -8.44 -1.68 9.04
CA GLY A 60 -8.67 -3.00 9.60
C GLY A 60 -7.45 -3.52 10.38
N GLY A 61 -7.67 -4.46 11.31
CA GLY A 61 -6.59 -4.96 12.17
C GLY A 61 -6.24 -4.04 13.35
N CYS A 62 -7.09 -3.05 13.67
CA CYS A 62 -6.90 -2.08 14.75
C CYS A 62 -6.72 -2.69 16.16
N HIS A 63 -6.96 -3.99 16.32
CA HIS A 63 -6.75 -4.74 17.56
C HIS A 63 -5.29 -5.22 17.73
N GLY A 64 -4.44 -5.08 16.70
CA GLY A 64 -3.02 -5.48 16.72
C GLY A 64 -2.06 -4.34 17.04
N ALA A 65 -0.77 -4.67 17.16
CA ALA A 65 0.29 -3.68 17.25
C ALA A 65 0.48 -2.99 15.89
N GLY A 66 -0.20 -1.85 15.70
CA GLY A 66 -0.04 -1.01 14.52
C GLY A 66 1.35 -0.33 14.44
N PRO A 67 1.55 0.57 13.47
CA PRO A 67 0.61 0.99 12.43
C PRO A 67 0.37 -0.08 11.34
N ASN A 68 -0.87 -0.19 10.86
CA ASN A 68 -1.28 -1.06 9.78
C ASN A 68 -1.52 -0.25 8.50
N VAL A 69 -1.29 -0.90 7.36
CA VAL A 69 -1.60 -0.36 6.03
C VAL A 69 -2.45 -1.38 5.29
N SER A 70 -3.58 -0.96 4.73
CA SER A 70 -4.40 -1.78 3.85
C SER A 70 -4.31 -1.28 2.41
N VAL A 71 -4.27 -2.20 1.46
CA VAL A 71 -4.19 -1.92 0.04
C VAL A 71 -5.34 -2.66 -0.64
N ALA A 72 -6.24 -1.91 -1.26
CA ALA A 72 -7.28 -2.43 -2.13
C ALA A 72 -6.91 -2.19 -3.59
N ARG A 73 -7.11 -3.19 -4.44
CA ARG A 73 -6.83 -3.16 -5.87
C ARG A 73 -8.15 -3.12 -6.63
N TYR A 74 -8.27 -2.18 -7.55
CA TYR A 74 -9.44 -2.00 -8.42
C TYR A 74 -9.01 -2.15 -9.87
N SER A 75 -9.85 -2.80 -10.68
CA SER A 75 -9.69 -2.80 -12.12
C SER A 75 -9.94 -1.39 -12.66
N MET A 76 -9.04 -0.86 -13.47
CA MET A 76 -9.38 0.26 -14.32
C MET A 76 -10.01 -0.32 -15.59
N GLY A 77 -11.29 0.00 -15.82
CA GLY A 77 -11.94 -0.24 -17.11
C GLY A 77 -11.24 0.51 -18.23
N ALA A 78 -11.62 0.22 -19.49
CA ALA A 78 -11.12 0.99 -20.62
C ALA A 78 -11.49 2.48 -20.48
N PRO A 79 -10.75 3.42 -21.12
CA PRO A 79 -11.15 4.83 -21.12
C PRO A 79 -12.60 4.99 -21.59
N GLY A 80 -13.47 5.54 -20.73
CA GLY A 80 -14.91 5.69 -20.99
C GLY A 80 -15.81 4.62 -20.36
N GLU A 81 -15.24 3.56 -19.80
CA GLU A 81 -15.97 2.53 -19.05
C GLU A 81 -16.15 2.95 -17.58
N ARG A 82 -17.29 2.60 -16.96
CA ARG A 82 -17.48 2.86 -15.52
C ARG A 82 -16.47 2.05 -14.73
N VAL A 83 -15.69 2.75 -13.90
CA VAL A 83 -14.78 2.10 -12.94
C VAL A 83 -15.62 1.28 -11.99
N ASP A 84 -15.34 -0.03 -11.91
CA ASP A 84 -15.95 -0.89 -10.91
C ASP A 84 -15.47 -0.45 -9.50
N HIS A 85 -16.42 -0.28 -8.60
CA HIS A 85 -16.16 0.07 -7.20
C HIS A 85 -15.90 -1.18 -6.33
N VAL A 86 -15.96 -2.37 -6.92
CA VAL A 86 -15.59 -3.61 -6.26
C VAL A 86 -14.08 -3.81 -6.35
N ALA A 87 -13.43 -3.95 -5.19
CA ALA A 87 -12.02 -4.31 -5.16
C ALA A 87 -11.85 -5.74 -5.69
N VAL A 88 -10.99 -5.92 -6.68
CA VAL A 88 -10.67 -7.24 -7.24
C VAL A 88 -9.73 -8.05 -6.34
N ASP A 89 -9.02 -7.36 -5.44
CA ASP A 89 -8.13 -7.96 -4.46
C ASP A 89 -7.85 -6.97 -3.31
N TRP A 90 -7.53 -7.49 -2.12
CA TRP A 90 -7.09 -6.68 -0.99
C TRP A 90 -5.94 -7.36 -0.22
N ARG A 91 -5.12 -6.55 0.45
CA ARG A 91 -4.13 -7.01 1.41
C ARG A 91 -3.97 -6.01 2.56
N THR A 92 -3.83 -6.50 3.79
CA THR A 92 -3.49 -5.67 4.95
C THR A 92 -2.17 -6.11 5.56
N TYR A 93 -1.25 -5.15 5.73
CA TYR A 93 0.05 -5.34 6.36
C TYR A 93 -0.09 -5.18 7.87
N VAL A 94 -0.75 -6.15 8.52
CA VAL A 94 -0.84 -6.21 9.98
C VAL A 94 0.45 -6.78 10.53
N GLY A 95 1.20 -5.99 11.32
CA GLY A 95 2.47 -6.41 11.93
C GLY A 95 3.62 -6.75 10.96
N SER A 96 3.38 -6.74 9.65
CA SER A 96 4.35 -7.13 8.61
C SER A 96 5.02 -5.94 7.90
N LEU A 97 4.63 -4.70 8.21
CA LEU A 97 5.35 -3.52 7.70
C LEU A 97 6.85 -3.54 8.04
N PRO A 98 7.30 -3.91 9.26
CA PRO A 98 8.73 -3.96 9.58
C PRO A 98 9.51 -4.99 8.78
N THR A 99 8.85 -5.99 8.18
CA THR A 99 9.52 -7.02 7.38
C THR A 99 9.79 -6.59 5.94
N LEU A 100 9.27 -5.43 5.53
CA LEU A 100 9.52 -4.87 4.21
C LEU A 100 10.92 -4.25 4.14
N ALA A 101 11.54 -4.30 2.96
CA ALA A 101 12.84 -3.66 2.74
C ALA A 101 12.73 -2.12 2.86
N CYS A 102 11.59 -1.56 2.47
CA CYS A 102 11.25 -0.14 2.61
C CYS A 102 9.74 0.09 2.43
N LEU A 103 9.24 1.26 2.81
CA LEU A 103 7.82 1.61 2.67
C LEU A 103 7.36 1.68 1.21
N ALA A 104 8.23 2.10 0.28
CA ALA A 104 7.93 2.14 -1.15
C ALA A 104 7.54 0.76 -1.72
N GLN A 105 8.01 -0.32 -1.10
CA GLN A 105 7.68 -1.69 -1.48
C GLN A 105 6.17 -1.95 -1.45
N VAL A 106 5.41 -1.30 -0.54
CA VAL A 106 3.94 -1.40 -0.48
C VAL A 106 3.30 -0.98 -1.81
N ILE A 107 3.82 0.07 -2.45
CA ILE A 107 3.30 0.55 -3.73
C ILE A 107 3.79 -0.38 -4.85
N GLU A 108 5.09 -0.67 -4.89
CA GLU A 108 5.74 -1.47 -5.94
C GLU A 108 5.10 -2.85 -6.09
N GLU A 109 4.96 -3.61 -5.00
CA GLU A 109 4.47 -5.00 -5.06
C GLU A 109 2.96 -5.12 -5.34
N ASN A 110 2.22 -4.01 -5.24
CA ASN A 110 0.79 -3.97 -5.51
C ASN A 110 0.45 -3.33 -6.87
N LEU A 111 1.31 -2.45 -7.39
CA LEU A 111 1.12 -1.80 -8.70
C LEU A 111 1.47 -2.72 -9.86
N ASP A 112 2.63 -3.36 -9.76
CA ASP A 112 3.15 -4.29 -10.73
C ASP A 112 2.98 -5.66 -10.11
N GLU A 113 1.96 -6.42 -10.52
CA GLU A 113 1.91 -7.81 -10.08
C GLU A 113 3.21 -8.48 -10.56
N PRO A 114 4.09 -9.00 -9.68
CA PRO A 114 5.04 -9.99 -10.14
C PRO A 114 4.15 -11.13 -10.62
N ARG A 115 4.18 -11.39 -11.93
CA ARG A 115 3.54 -12.51 -12.59
C ARG A 115 3.52 -13.67 -11.61
N ARG A 116 2.37 -13.92 -10.94
CA ARG A 116 2.26 -14.96 -9.92
C ARG A 116 2.74 -16.21 -10.64
N ALA A 117 3.88 -16.75 -10.21
CA ALA A 117 4.37 -18.00 -10.77
C ALA A 117 3.25 -19.00 -10.49
N ARG A 118 2.42 -19.26 -11.50
CA ARG A 118 1.49 -20.37 -11.50
C ARG A 118 2.39 -21.58 -11.22
N PRO A 119 2.17 -22.35 -10.15
CA PRO A 119 2.85 -23.63 -10.05
C PRO A 119 2.44 -24.38 -11.33
N THR A 120 3.40 -24.62 -12.22
CA THR A 120 3.26 -25.71 -13.16
C THR A 120 3.10 -26.94 -12.29
N ARG A 121 1.87 -27.43 -12.17
CA ARG A 121 1.65 -28.84 -11.82
C ARG A 121 2.34 -29.63 -12.93
N GLY A 122 3.54 -30.10 -12.61
CA GLY A 122 4.23 -31.20 -13.27
C GLY A 122 4.26 -32.35 -12.29
#